data_AF-A0A1G4TNZ7-F1
#
_entry.id   AF-A0A1G4TNZ7-F1
#
_cell.length_a   1.000
_cell.length_b   1.000
_cell.length_c   1.000
_cell.angle_alpha   90.00
_cell.angle_beta   90.00
_cell.angle_gamma   90.00
#
_symmetry.space_group_name_H-M   'P 1'
#
loop_
_entity.id
_entity.type
_entity.pdbx_description
1 polymer ?
#
loop_
_entity_poly.entity_id
_entity_poly.type
_entity_poly.pdbx_seq_one_letter_code
_entity_poly.pdbx_strand_id
1 'polypeptide(L)'
;MVNLVEEFSNELRHGGHLIVMPLSRILIEDECEIGKYRFYPIGEVDINALRPVDNNSLTLIENGEINDDDWMILNFGNEALREAATAITGAGPDMFKTNPLLAFTVNNLNWDEFLEATTHDYDKKILRVLTREAEKAMDLLKFYLCRADLIDTLPGTVGTWNGSNGFSSALLFNIDDYESYIIAGSVITHTVVKGIGLELGLNETESIREECEAILSTSGEVGTIVKTALAMHTTFLETNNPTTQFVKAMTLLEFLAYPDDFEKFENVRKQITPHIATDYNHYLNLKERFNELTGKKDETGKHIGYRTRIVHIGDDLEDILGDEMEVKQVMLEVQIYIGKVIVDMIKNHEMTWSEFEELRKQKKRSLGIV
;
A
#
# COMPACT_ATOMS: atom_id res chain seq x y z
N MET A 1 -14.29 -0.10 25.07
CA MET A 1 -13.14 0.45 24.34
C MET A 1 -11.94 -0.41 24.64
N VAL A 2 -11.18 -0.74 23.62
CA VAL A 2 -9.99 -1.58 23.64
C VAL A 2 -8.80 -0.78 24.19
N ASN A 3 -8.02 -1.40 25.07
CA ASN A 3 -6.79 -0.84 25.61
C ASN A 3 -5.58 -1.46 24.88
N LEU A 4 -5.02 -0.70 23.92
CA LEU A 4 -3.91 -1.18 23.10
C LEU A 4 -2.65 -1.52 23.91
N VAL A 5 -2.46 -0.92 25.10
CA VAL A 5 -1.31 -1.22 25.96
C VAL A 5 -1.39 -2.65 26.52
N GLU A 6 -2.59 -3.09 26.90
CA GLU A 6 -2.81 -4.46 27.38
C GLU A 6 -2.68 -5.47 26.24
N GLU A 7 -3.24 -5.12 25.10
CA GLU A 7 -3.30 -5.96 23.91
C GLU A 7 -1.93 -6.22 23.28
N PHE A 8 -1.09 -5.18 23.16
CA PHE A 8 0.29 -5.27 22.66
C PHE A 8 1.31 -5.41 23.80
N SER A 9 0.87 -5.79 25.01
CA SER A 9 1.72 -5.80 26.21
C SER A 9 2.94 -6.71 26.07
N ASN A 10 2.83 -7.80 25.31
CA ASN A 10 3.94 -8.72 25.09
C ASN A 10 5.04 -8.05 24.26
N GLU A 11 4.69 -7.47 23.12
CA GLU A 11 5.61 -6.79 22.21
C GLU A 11 6.25 -5.57 22.89
N LEU A 12 5.44 -4.76 23.59
CA LEU A 12 5.90 -3.60 24.33
C LEU A 12 6.94 -3.97 25.40
N ARG A 13 6.72 -5.05 26.15
CA ARG A 13 7.68 -5.54 27.16
C ARG A 13 9.01 -6.02 26.58
N HIS A 14 9.07 -6.31 25.29
CA HIS A 14 10.29 -6.71 24.60
C HIS A 14 10.94 -5.55 23.82
N GLY A 15 10.65 -4.30 24.21
CA GLY A 15 11.25 -3.09 23.62
C GLY A 15 10.58 -2.64 22.32
N GLY A 16 9.38 -3.14 22.01
CA GLY A 16 8.58 -2.63 20.92
C GLY A 16 7.94 -1.29 21.27
N HIS A 17 7.78 -0.43 20.27
CA HIS A 17 6.98 0.79 20.34
C HIS A 17 5.66 0.58 19.60
N LEU A 18 4.55 1.01 20.20
CA LEU A 18 3.23 0.92 19.59
C LEU A 18 3.01 2.11 18.66
N ILE A 19 2.57 1.82 17.45
CA ILE A 19 2.24 2.78 16.42
C ILE A 19 0.75 2.68 16.14
N VAL A 20 0.06 3.81 16.13
CA VAL A 20 -1.34 3.91 15.72
C VAL A 20 -1.43 4.92 14.58
N MET A 21 -2.03 4.54 13.46
CA MET A 21 -2.20 5.39 12.28
C MET A 21 -3.67 5.43 11.89
N PRO A 22 -4.23 6.61 11.57
CA PRO A 22 -5.57 6.68 11.04
C PRO A 22 -5.62 6.10 9.63
N LEU A 23 -6.81 5.64 9.26
CA LEU A 23 -7.13 5.18 7.92
C LEU A 23 -8.21 6.09 7.33
N SER A 24 -8.10 6.39 6.04
CA SER A 24 -9.15 7.06 5.30
C SER A 24 -9.74 6.12 4.26
N ARG A 25 -11.02 6.37 3.93
CA ARG A 25 -11.76 5.59 2.92
C ARG A 25 -11.72 4.08 3.18
N ILE A 26 -11.83 3.71 4.45
CA ILE A 26 -12.06 2.35 4.87
C ILE A 26 -13.21 2.36 5.87
N LEU A 27 -14.09 1.37 5.75
CA LEU A 27 -15.11 1.06 6.75
C LEU A 27 -14.73 -0.27 7.37
N ILE A 28 -14.46 -0.28 8.67
CA ILE A 28 -14.16 -1.49 9.42
C ILE A 28 -15.40 -1.80 10.24
N GLU A 29 -16.04 -2.94 10.00
CA GLU A 29 -17.24 -3.36 10.72
C GLU A 29 -16.89 -3.91 12.11
N ASP A 30 -15.88 -4.78 12.16
CA ASP A 30 -15.39 -5.46 13.35
C ASP A 30 -13.86 -5.36 13.41
N GLU A 31 -13.29 -5.43 14.62
CA GLU A 31 -11.85 -5.59 14.79
C GLU A 31 -11.35 -6.82 14.00
N CYS A 32 -10.28 -6.63 13.23
CA CYS A 32 -9.64 -7.71 12.49
C CYS A 32 -8.12 -7.56 12.45
N GLU A 33 -7.42 -8.67 12.21
CA GLU A 33 -5.96 -8.71 12.23
C GLU A 33 -5.37 -9.37 10.97
N ILE A 34 -4.20 -8.88 10.57
CA ILE A 34 -3.41 -9.43 9.47
C ILE A 34 -1.96 -9.47 9.92
N GLY A 35 -1.46 -10.65 10.28
CA GLY A 35 -0.15 -10.78 10.92
C GLY A 35 -0.07 -9.93 12.19
N LYS A 36 0.91 -9.02 12.26
CA LYS A 36 1.10 -8.11 13.42
C LYS A 36 0.25 -6.84 13.39
N TYR A 37 -0.55 -6.65 12.34
CA TYR A 37 -1.31 -5.42 12.11
C TYR A 37 -2.75 -5.64 12.55
N ARG A 38 -3.27 -4.75 13.39
CA ARG A 38 -4.65 -4.79 13.89
C ARG A 38 -5.42 -3.57 13.40
N PHE A 39 -6.63 -3.81 12.92
CA PHE A 39 -7.52 -2.82 12.33
C PHE A 39 -8.72 -2.65 13.25
N TYR A 40 -9.04 -1.40 13.60
CA TYR A 40 -10.12 -1.08 14.54
C TYR A 40 -11.17 -0.19 13.90
N PRO A 41 -12.46 -0.45 14.17
CA PRO A 41 -13.55 0.46 13.87
C PRO A 41 -13.41 1.80 14.59
N ILE A 42 -14.15 2.79 14.08
CA ILE A 42 -14.22 4.12 14.69
C ILE A 42 -14.74 4.01 16.13
N GLY A 43 -14.02 4.62 17.07
CA GLY A 43 -14.45 4.73 18.47
C GLY A 43 -14.21 3.50 19.34
N GLU A 44 -13.61 2.42 18.81
CA GLU A 44 -13.33 1.24 19.63
C GLU A 44 -12.09 1.39 20.51
N VAL A 45 -11.07 2.12 20.07
CA VAL A 45 -9.81 2.28 20.80
C VAL A 45 -9.90 3.41 21.83
N ASP A 46 -9.47 3.15 23.07
CA ASP A 46 -9.29 4.21 24.07
C ASP A 46 -7.96 4.94 23.85
N ILE A 47 -7.97 5.96 22.98
CA ILE A 47 -6.80 6.79 22.68
C ILE A 47 -6.25 7.49 23.93
N ASN A 48 -7.11 7.82 24.91
CA ASN A 48 -6.65 8.51 26.12
C ASN A 48 -5.82 7.59 27.02
N ALA A 49 -6.02 6.27 26.96
CA ALA A 49 -5.21 5.30 27.68
C ALA A 49 -3.73 5.33 27.25
N LEU A 50 -3.44 5.83 26.04
CA LEU A 50 -2.08 6.02 25.52
C LEU A 50 -1.42 7.32 26.00
N ARG A 51 -2.12 8.15 26.79
CA ARG A 51 -1.63 9.44 27.31
C ARG A 51 -0.93 10.30 26.24
N PRO A 52 -1.65 10.70 25.17
CA PRO A 52 -1.08 11.56 24.14
C PRO A 52 -0.67 12.91 24.74
N VAL A 53 0.58 13.29 24.50
CA VAL A 53 1.13 14.61 24.84
C VAL A 53 0.61 15.62 23.81
N ASP A 54 0.06 16.72 24.30
CA ASP A 54 -0.44 17.79 23.43
C ASP A 54 0.74 18.49 22.73
N ASN A 55 0.63 18.62 21.41
CA ASN A 55 1.57 19.44 20.64
C ASN A 55 1.37 20.92 20.97
N ASN A 56 2.45 21.68 21.17
CA ASN A 56 2.37 23.13 21.31
C ASN A 56 1.69 23.77 20.09
N SER A 57 0.52 24.38 20.28
CA SER A 57 -0.19 25.11 19.23
C SER A 57 0.24 26.57 19.18
N LEU A 58 0.36 27.13 17.97
CA LEU A 58 0.53 28.57 17.75
C LEU A 58 -0.80 29.33 17.96
N THR A 59 -1.42 29.19 19.12
CA THR A 59 -2.69 29.88 19.48
C THR A 59 -2.45 31.31 20.01
N LEU A 60 -1.44 32.01 19.48
CA LEU A 60 -1.12 33.39 19.87
C LEU A 60 -1.72 34.47 18.95
N ILE A 61 -2.52 34.13 17.92
CA ILE A 61 -2.93 35.11 16.90
C ILE A 61 -4.42 35.52 16.97
N GLU A 62 -5.26 34.87 17.78
CA GLU A 62 -6.72 35.13 17.71
C GLU A 62 -7.23 36.32 18.53
N ASN A 63 -6.43 36.91 19.42
CA ASN A 63 -6.85 38.07 20.23
C ASN A 63 -5.95 39.30 20.05
N GLY A 64 -5.87 39.82 18.82
CA GLY A 64 -6.01 41.25 18.51
C GLY A 64 -5.15 42.34 19.18
N GLU A 65 -4.16 42.05 20.02
CA GLU A 65 -3.21 43.04 20.53
C GLU A 65 -1.80 42.45 20.50
N ILE A 66 -1.08 42.76 19.42
CA ILE A 66 0.36 42.51 19.33
C ILE A 66 1.03 43.71 19.99
N ASN A 67 1.62 43.53 21.17
CA ASN A 67 2.70 44.42 21.60
C ASN A 67 3.93 44.12 20.73
N ASP A 68 4.62 45.15 20.26
CA ASP A 68 5.88 44.99 19.49
C ASP A 68 6.96 44.21 20.27
N ASP A 69 6.81 44.09 21.60
CA ASP A 69 7.65 43.27 22.48
C ASP A 69 7.31 41.76 22.44
N ASP A 70 6.11 41.35 21.99
CA ASP A 70 5.70 39.93 21.93
C ASP A 70 6.23 39.21 20.68
N TRP A 71 6.58 39.94 19.61
CA TRP A 71 7.30 39.35 18.46
C TRP A 71 8.71 38.89 18.83
N MET A 72 9.33 39.49 19.86
CA MET A 72 10.65 39.12 20.37
C MET A 72 10.61 37.90 21.32
N ILE A 73 9.42 37.42 21.71
CA ILE A 73 9.24 36.22 22.57
C ILE A 73 9.04 34.95 21.73
N LEU A 74 9.02 35.03 20.40
CA LEU A 74 9.09 33.86 19.50
C LEU A 74 10.52 33.28 19.40
N ASN A 75 11.23 33.18 20.52
CA ASN A 75 12.39 32.29 20.63
C ASN A 75 11.86 30.86 20.85
N PHE A 76 11.02 30.39 19.92
CA PHE A 76 10.59 28.99 19.92
C PHE A 76 11.87 28.17 19.78
N GLY A 77 12.21 27.43 20.84
CA GLY A 77 13.18 26.35 20.69
C GLY A 77 12.74 25.48 19.52
N ASN A 78 13.70 24.90 18.80
CA ASN A 78 13.41 24.14 17.59
C ASN A 78 12.33 23.04 17.80
N GLU A 79 12.26 22.46 19.00
CA GLU A 79 11.19 21.53 19.44
C GLU A 79 9.79 22.13 19.37
N ALA A 80 9.61 23.38 19.84
CA ALA A 80 8.31 24.03 19.83
C ALA A 80 7.84 24.39 18.40
N LEU A 81 8.77 24.62 17.46
CA LEU A 81 8.45 24.76 16.04
C LEU A 81 8.05 23.42 15.39
N ARG A 82 8.70 22.33 15.79
CA ARG A 82 8.37 20.96 15.33
C ARG A 82 6.95 20.57 15.74
N GLU A 83 6.58 20.79 17.00
CA GLU A 83 5.24 20.50 17.51
C GLU A 83 4.17 21.40 16.89
N ALA A 84 4.44 22.70 16.74
CA ALA A 84 3.55 23.63 16.07
C ALA A 84 3.27 23.24 14.62
N ALA A 85 4.28 22.75 13.90
CA ALA A 85 4.11 22.26 12.54
C ALA A 85 3.16 21.06 12.48
N THR A 86 3.26 20.12 13.44
CA THR A 86 2.29 19.03 13.57
C THR A 86 0.89 19.55 13.89
N ALA A 87 0.74 20.45 14.87
CA ALA A 87 -0.54 20.98 15.31
C ALA A 87 -1.32 21.66 14.17
N ILE A 88 -0.64 22.43 13.32
CA ILE A 88 -1.25 23.13 12.17
C ILE A 88 -1.87 22.16 11.14
N THR A 89 -1.42 20.90 11.09
CA THR A 89 -2.03 19.90 10.19
C THR A 89 -3.45 19.50 10.60
N GLY A 90 -3.87 19.82 11.82
CA GLY A 90 -5.12 19.36 12.41
C GLY A 90 -5.05 17.95 13.02
N ALA A 91 -3.86 17.34 13.08
CA ALA A 91 -3.66 16.08 13.77
C ALA A 91 -3.65 16.27 15.29
N GLY A 92 -4.61 15.66 15.97
CA GLY A 92 -4.71 15.63 17.43
C GLY A 92 -5.42 14.36 17.91
N PRO A 93 -5.54 14.13 19.23
CA PRO A 93 -6.11 12.90 19.77
C PRO A 93 -7.51 12.58 19.26
N ASP A 94 -8.34 13.61 19.06
CA ASP A 94 -9.71 13.43 18.60
C ASP A 94 -9.79 12.91 17.16
N MET A 95 -8.82 13.24 16.30
CA MET A 95 -8.74 12.69 14.95
C MET A 95 -8.63 11.15 14.98
N PHE A 96 -7.83 10.59 15.90
CA PHE A 96 -7.74 9.14 16.05
C PHE A 96 -9.04 8.52 16.59
N LYS A 97 -9.81 9.24 17.41
CA LYS A 97 -11.10 8.74 17.92
C LYS A 97 -12.20 8.70 16.84
N THR A 98 -12.12 9.58 15.85
CA THR A 98 -13.15 9.73 14.80
C THR A 98 -12.82 9.04 13.49
N ASN A 99 -11.69 8.33 13.40
CA ASN A 99 -11.29 7.60 12.20
C ASN A 99 -11.03 6.13 12.53
N PRO A 100 -11.20 5.21 11.55
CA PRO A 100 -10.73 3.84 11.70
C PRO A 100 -9.20 3.84 11.87
N LEU A 101 -8.69 2.87 12.61
CA LEU A 101 -7.30 2.85 13.03
C LEU A 101 -6.59 1.57 12.61
N LEU A 102 -5.30 1.72 12.31
CA LEU A 102 -4.37 0.62 12.19
C LEU A 102 -3.34 0.73 13.32
N ALA A 103 -3.20 -0.33 14.12
CA ALA A 103 -2.18 -0.41 15.16
C ALA A 103 -1.21 -1.56 14.90
N PHE A 104 0.07 -1.33 15.18
CA PHE A 104 1.14 -2.33 15.06
C PHE A 104 2.36 -1.91 15.89
N THR A 105 3.29 -2.84 16.10
CA THR A 105 4.53 -2.56 16.84
C THR A 105 5.77 -2.50 15.94
N VAL A 106 6.72 -1.66 16.35
CA VAL A 106 8.04 -1.51 15.73
C VAL A 106 9.15 -1.60 16.77
N ASN A 107 10.20 -2.39 16.47
CA ASN A 107 11.29 -2.62 17.42
C ASN A 107 12.54 -1.78 17.13
N ASN A 108 12.59 -1.09 15.97
CA ASN A 108 13.79 -0.41 15.48
C ASN A 108 13.62 1.12 15.45
N LEU A 109 12.70 1.67 16.23
CA LEU A 109 12.55 3.11 16.39
C LEU A 109 13.53 3.57 17.48
N ASN A 110 14.47 4.44 17.13
CA ASN A 110 15.37 5.03 18.12
C ASN A 110 14.60 6.13 18.88
N TRP A 111 14.09 5.77 20.06
CA TRP A 111 13.24 6.65 20.86
C TRP A 111 13.98 7.88 21.37
N ASP A 112 15.22 7.72 21.82
CA ASP A 112 16.06 8.83 22.29
C ASP A 112 16.31 9.84 21.15
N GLU A 113 16.66 9.36 19.96
CA GLU A 113 16.83 10.22 18.78
C GLU A 113 15.52 10.91 18.37
N PHE A 114 14.37 10.27 18.62
CA PHE A 114 13.06 10.87 18.38
C PHE A 114 12.71 11.99 19.36
N LEU A 115 13.02 11.82 20.64
CA LEU A 115 12.80 12.86 21.65
C LEU A 115 13.76 14.04 21.48
N GLU A 116 15.03 13.77 21.16
CA GLU A 116 16.05 14.81 20.91
C GLU A 116 15.92 15.49 19.54
N ALA A 117 15.04 15.00 18.66
CA ALA A 117 14.86 15.56 17.33
C ALA A 117 14.27 16.98 17.39
N THR A 118 15.02 17.92 16.82
CA THR A 118 14.66 19.35 16.80
C THR A 118 13.97 19.79 15.52
N THR A 119 13.81 18.92 14.51
CA THR A 119 13.29 19.32 13.20
C THR A 119 12.08 18.52 12.78
N HIS A 120 11.11 19.19 12.17
CA HIS A 120 9.93 18.55 11.59
C HIS A 120 10.24 17.66 10.38
N ASP A 121 11.40 17.84 9.73
CA ASP A 121 11.86 16.94 8.67
C ASP A 121 12.15 15.53 9.20
N TYR A 122 12.56 15.41 10.47
CA TYR A 122 12.75 14.12 11.12
C TYR A 122 11.41 13.39 11.31
N ASP A 123 10.36 14.08 11.76
CA ASP A 123 9.00 13.53 11.86
C ASP A 123 8.49 13.02 10.51
N LYS A 124 8.66 13.81 9.46
CA LYS A 124 8.31 13.40 8.09
C LYS A 124 9.10 12.17 7.63
N LYS A 125 10.36 12.02 8.04
CA LYS A 125 11.17 10.83 7.75
C LYS A 125 10.60 9.60 8.46
N ILE A 126 10.27 9.71 9.75
CA ILE A 126 9.63 8.64 10.52
C ILE A 126 8.28 8.27 9.90
N LEU A 127 7.42 9.25 9.63
CA LEU A 127 6.11 9.03 9.01
C LEU A 127 6.21 8.24 7.71
N ARG A 128 7.16 8.56 6.81
CA ARG A 128 7.36 7.78 5.58
C ARG A 128 7.75 6.32 5.86
N VAL A 129 8.56 6.08 6.88
CA VAL A 129 8.97 4.73 7.26
C VAL A 129 7.78 3.96 7.84
N LEU A 130 7.01 4.58 8.73
CA LEU A 130 5.83 3.98 9.35
C LEU A 130 4.71 3.71 8.34
N THR A 131 4.39 4.68 7.48
CA THR A 131 3.43 4.49 6.38
C THR A 131 3.87 3.35 5.48
N ARG A 132 5.14 3.30 5.05
CA ARG A 132 5.63 2.19 4.20
C ARG A 132 5.59 0.83 4.91
N GLU A 133 5.83 0.79 6.21
CA GLU A 133 5.70 -0.44 6.99
C GLU A 133 4.25 -0.90 7.06
N ALA A 134 3.32 0.02 7.25
CA ALA A 134 1.89 -0.26 7.34
C ALA A 134 1.25 -0.61 5.98
N GLU A 135 1.71 0.01 4.89
CA GLU A 135 1.25 -0.29 3.53
C GLU A 135 1.50 -1.75 3.14
N LYS A 136 2.45 -2.46 3.76
CA LYS A 136 2.63 -3.91 3.50
C LYS A 136 1.36 -4.73 3.76
N ALA A 137 0.61 -4.38 4.81
CA ALA A 137 -0.67 -5.03 5.10
C ALA A 137 -1.76 -4.56 4.12
N MET A 138 -1.77 -3.26 3.79
CA MET A 138 -2.71 -2.69 2.82
C MET A 138 -2.50 -3.22 1.40
N ASP A 139 -1.27 -3.50 0.99
CA ASP A 139 -0.96 -4.06 -0.32
C ASP A 139 -1.59 -5.45 -0.50
N LEU A 140 -1.57 -6.26 0.56
CA LEU A 140 -2.27 -7.55 0.61
C LEU A 140 -3.80 -7.35 0.56
N LEU A 141 -4.35 -6.46 1.39
CA LEU A 141 -5.79 -6.17 1.38
C LEU A 141 -6.27 -5.69 0.01
N LYS A 142 -5.56 -4.73 -0.60
CA LYS A 142 -5.85 -4.23 -1.94
C LYS A 142 -5.73 -5.33 -2.99
N PHE A 143 -4.78 -6.25 -2.85
CA PHE A 143 -4.63 -7.39 -3.76
C PHE A 143 -5.85 -8.32 -3.76
N TYR A 144 -6.37 -8.68 -2.58
CA TYR A 144 -7.50 -9.60 -2.48
C TYR A 144 -8.86 -8.93 -2.67
N LEU A 145 -9.02 -7.68 -2.25
CA LEU A 145 -10.34 -7.04 -2.10
C LEU A 145 -10.62 -5.94 -3.13
N CYS A 146 -9.61 -5.40 -3.81
CA CYS A 146 -9.80 -4.31 -4.76
C CYS A 146 -9.73 -4.76 -6.23
N ARG A 147 -10.39 -3.99 -7.10
CA ARG A 147 -10.44 -4.25 -8.54
C ARG A 147 -9.97 -3.05 -9.35
N ALA A 148 -9.22 -3.31 -10.40
CA ALA A 148 -8.63 -2.29 -11.27
C ALA A 148 -9.67 -1.47 -12.04
N ASP A 149 -10.83 -2.06 -12.33
CA ASP A 149 -11.93 -1.37 -13.01
C ASP A 149 -12.84 -0.57 -12.06
N LEU A 150 -12.63 -0.69 -10.74
CA LEU A 150 -13.45 -0.08 -9.69
C LEU A 150 -12.60 0.70 -8.67
N ILE A 151 -12.01 1.80 -9.14
CA ILE A 151 -11.22 2.76 -8.32
C ILE A 151 -12.01 3.24 -7.09
N ASP A 152 -13.33 3.27 -7.17
CA ASP A 152 -14.19 3.77 -6.10
C ASP A 152 -14.09 2.95 -4.79
N THR A 153 -13.56 1.73 -4.86
CA THR A 153 -13.36 0.80 -3.73
C THR A 153 -11.97 0.90 -3.09
N LEU A 154 -11.08 1.77 -3.59
CA LEU A 154 -9.73 1.86 -3.06
C LEU A 154 -9.70 2.62 -1.72
N PRO A 155 -9.01 2.04 -0.71
CA PRO A 155 -8.74 2.74 0.53
C PRO A 155 -7.70 3.84 0.31
N GLY A 156 -7.66 4.81 1.22
CA GLY A 156 -6.60 5.81 1.23
C GLY A 156 -5.28 5.24 1.75
N THR A 157 -4.20 5.97 1.54
CA THR A 157 -2.88 5.65 2.10
C THR A 157 -2.93 5.67 3.63
N VAL A 158 -2.27 4.71 4.29
CA VAL A 158 -2.20 4.64 5.75
C VAL A 158 -1.60 5.90 6.34
N GLY A 159 -2.22 6.39 7.42
CA GLY A 159 -1.85 7.62 8.10
C GLY A 159 -2.65 8.82 7.64
N THR A 160 -3.44 8.71 6.57
CA THR A 160 -4.40 9.73 6.18
C THR A 160 -5.73 9.58 6.93
N TRP A 161 -6.46 10.68 7.04
CA TRP A 161 -7.81 10.71 7.58
C TRP A 161 -8.72 11.53 6.68
N ASN A 162 -10.04 11.41 6.87
CA ASN A 162 -10.98 12.21 6.10
C ASN A 162 -10.79 13.71 6.40
N GLY A 163 -10.47 14.50 5.38
CA GLY A 163 -10.16 15.93 5.53
C GLY A 163 -8.68 16.23 5.85
N SER A 164 -7.77 15.26 5.75
CA SER A 164 -6.34 15.49 6.01
C SER A 164 -5.66 16.42 5.01
N ASN A 165 -6.29 16.76 3.88
CA ASN A 165 -5.77 17.67 2.86
C ASN A 165 -4.32 17.35 2.40
N GLY A 166 -3.97 16.05 2.33
CA GLY A 166 -2.63 15.60 1.93
C GLY A 166 -1.62 15.46 3.06
N PHE A 167 -2.05 15.64 4.32
CA PHE A 167 -1.28 15.29 5.50
C PHE A 167 -1.45 13.82 5.89
N SER A 168 -0.41 13.28 6.53
CA SER A 168 -0.40 11.98 7.20
C SER A 168 -0.06 12.18 8.68
N SER A 169 -0.52 11.29 9.55
CA SER A 169 -0.24 11.31 10.97
C SER A 169 0.01 9.91 11.54
N ALA A 170 0.71 9.85 12.66
CA ALA A 170 0.89 8.68 13.49
C ALA A 170 0.94 9.10 14.96
N LEU A 171 0.42 8.24 15.84
CA LEU A 171 0.61 8.29 17.29
C LEU A 171 1.63 7.21 17.66
N LEU A 172 2.69 7.63 18.34
CA LEU A 172 3.81 6.79 18.74
C LEU A 172 3.77 6.66 20.26
N PHE A 173 3.62 5.44 20.77
CA PHE A 173 3.57 5.15 22.20
C PHE A 173 4.80 4.38 22.66
N ASN A 174 5.38 4.81 23.78
CA ASN A 174 6.47 4.13 24.45
C ASN A 174 6.06 3.68 25.86
N ILE A 175 6.38 2.42 26.20
CA ILE A 175 6.00 1.85 27.49
C ILE A 175 6.85 2.40 28.65
N ASP A 176 8.11 2.79 28.37
CA ASP A 176 9.04 3.25 29.42
C ASP A 176 8.62 4.62 29.98
N ASP A 177 8.19 5.53 29.10
CA ASP A 177 7.68 6.85 29.49
C ASP A 177 6.18 6.83 29.81
N TYR A 178 5.48 5.78 29.37
CA TYR A 178 4.04 5.60 29.48
C TYR A 178 3.25 6.78 28.91
N GLU A 179 3.74 7.32 27.79
CA GLU A 179 3.21 8.49 27.08
C GLU A 179 3.28 8.24 25.57
N SER A 180 2.47 8.99 24.82
CA SER A 180 2.50 8.97 23.37
C SER A 180 2.64 10.33 22.74
N TYR A 181 3.24 10.37 21.56
CA TYR A 181 3.50 11.57 20.80
C TYR A 181 2.80 11.46 19.44
N ILE A 182 2.09 12.52 19.07
CA ILE A 182 1.46 12.63 17.76
C ILE A 182 2.40 13.40 16.85
N ILE A 183 2.74 12.81 15.71
CA ILE A 183 3.45 13.48 14.63
C ILE A 183 2.56 13.53 13.38
N ALA A 184 2.69 14.60 12.60
CA ALA A 184 1.99 14.72 11.33
C ALA A 184 2.81 15.49 10.31
N GLY A 185 2.50 15.36 9.04
CA GLY A 185 3.18 16.12 7.99
C GLY A 185 2.81 15.70 6.58
N SER A 186 3.16 16.53 5.61
CA SER A 186 2.91 16.23 4.19
C SER A 186 3.99 15.28 3.68
N VAL A 187 3.68 13.99 3.74
CA VAL A 187 4.55 12.90 3.25
C VAL A 187 3.94 12.13 2.08
N ILE A 188 2.70 12.47 1.71
CA ILE A 188 1.92 11.82 0.66
C ILE A 188 1.77 12.81 -0.49
N THR A 189 1.93 12.32 -1.72
CA THR A 189 1.92 13.15 -2.93
C THR A 189 0.57 13.21 -3.63
N HIS A 190 -0.29 12.22 -3.39
CA HIS A 190 -1.58 12.08 -4.04
C HIS A 190 -2.58 11.38 -3.10
N THR A 191 -3.86 11.69 -3.23
CA THR A 191 -4.92 11.05 -2.45
C THR A 191 -6.04 10.62 -3.39
N VAL A 192 -6.63 9.46 -3.11
CA VAL A 192 -7.84 9.01 -3.80
C VAL A 192 -9.01 9.81 -3.23
N VAL A 193 -9.66 10.64 -4.04
CA VAL A 193 -10.77 11.51 -3.59
C VAL A 193 -12.14 11.02 -4.04
N LYS A 194 -12.21 10.05 -4.95
CA LYS A 194 -13.46 9.56 -5.56
C LYS A 194 -13.82 8.17 -5.04
N GLY A 195 -15.09 7.94 -4.71
CA GLY A 195 -15.64 6.64 -4.32
C GLY A 195 -15.92 6.50 -2.82
N ILE A 196 -16.38 5.32 -2.41
CA ILE A 196 -16.79 5.01 -1.04
C ILE A 196 -15.68 4.38 -0.19
N GLY A 197 -14.63 3.85 -0.83
CA GLY A 197 -13.53 3.18 -0.13
C GLY A 197 -13.74 1.67 0.02
N LEU A 198 -12.88 1.06 0.84
CA LEU A 198 -12.89 -0.36 1.10
C LEU A 198 -13.76 -0.67 2.31
N GLU A 199 -14.65 -1.65 2.18
CA GLU A 199 -15.35 -2.25 3.31
C GLU A 199 -14.54 -3.46 3.79
N LEU A 200 -14.21 -3.50 5.08
CA LEU A 200 -13.41 -4.53 5.70
C LEU A 200 -14.22 -5.21 6.80
N GLY A 201 -14.62 -6.45 6.52
CA GLY A 201 -15.31 -7.33 7.45
C GLY A 201 -14.43 -8.46 7.97
N LEU A 202 -14.89 -9.11 9.04
CA LEU A 202 -14.20 -10.24 9.65
C LEU A 202 -14.13 -11.46 8.71
N ASN A 203 -15.18 -11.70 7.92
CA ASN A 203 -15.24 -12.88 7.03
C ASN A 203 -14.20 -12.80 5.91
N GLU A 204 -14.07 -11.62 5.29
CA GLU A 204 -13.13 -11.35 4.21
C GLU A 204 -11.69 -11.51 4.70
N THR A 205 -11.38 -10.93 5.86
CA THR A 205 -10.03 -10.95 6.45
C THR A 205 -9.63 -12.35 6.93
N GLU A 206 -10.52 -13.08 7.60
CA GLU A 206 -10.25 -14.45 8.03
C GLU A 206 -9.97 -15.39 6.85
N SER A 207 -10.61 -15.17 5.69
CA SER A 207 -10.40 -16.01 4.50
C SER A 207 -9.01 -15.89 3.87
N ILE A 208 -8.30 -14.78 4.09
CA ILE A 208 -6.98 -14.48 3.52
C ILE A 208 -5.87 -14.43 4.58
N ARG A 209 -6.23 -14.55 5.86
CA ARG A 209 -5.35 -14.35 7.02
C ARG A 209 -4.08 -15.19 6.97
N GLU A 210 -4.19 -16.49 6.73
CA GLU A 210 -3.05 -17.42 6.72
C GLU A 210 -2.05 -17.07 5.60
N GLU A 211 -2.55 -16.78 4.39
CA GLU A 211 -1.71 -16.37 3.25
C GLU A 211 -1.02 -15.03 3.53
N CYS A 212 -1.74 -14.07 4.12
CA CYS A 212 -1.17 -12.79 4.49
C CYS A 212 -0.10 -12.90 5.58
N GLU A 213 -0.33 -13.68 6.63
CA GLU A 213 0.63 -13.89 7.72
C GLU A 213 1.91 -14.56 7.22
N ALA A 214 1.77 -15.58 6.35
CA ALA A 214 2.89 -16.24 5.70
C ALA A 214 3.74 -15.24 4.89
N ILE A 215 3.10 -14.38 4.09
CA ILE A 215 3.82 -13.35 3.33
C ILE A 215 4.44 -12.29 4.22
N LEU A 216 3.75 -11.79 5.24
CA LEU A 216 4.32 -10.74 6.09
C LEU A 216 5.55 -11.24 6.85
N SER A 217 5.53 -12.49 7.32
CA SER A 217 6.59 -13.10 8.13
C SER A 217 7.75 -13.71 7.32
N THR A 218 7.53 -14.10 6.07
CA THR A 218 8.56 -14.83 5.29
C THR A 218 9.80 -13.99 4.98
N SER A 219 10.94 -14.67 4.97
CA SER A 219 12.23 -14.20 4.45
C SER A 219 12.67 -14.96 3.19
N GLY A 220 11.80 -15.79 2.62
CA GLY A 220 12.08 -16.50 1.37
C GLY A 220 12.30 -15.54 0.20
N GLU A 221 13.07 -15.99 -0.80
CA GLU A 221 13.41 -15.17 -1.97
C GLU A 221 12.15 -14.86 -2.78
N VAL A 222 11.33 -15.87 -3.08
CA VAL A 222 10.03 -15.69 -3.75
C VAL A 222 9.10 -14.80 -2.95
N GLY A 223 9.00 -14.99 -1.63
CA GLY A 223 8.20 -14.13 -0.75
C GLY A 223 8.64 -12.66 -0.78
N THR A 224 9.94 -12.41 -0.88
CA THR A 224 10.49 -11.04 -1.03
C THR A 224 10.11 -10.43 -2.38
N ILE A 225 10.13 -11.22 -3.45
CA ILE A 225 9.66 -10.78 -4.77
C ILE A 225 8.15 -10.49 -4.72
N VAL A 226 7.37 -11.34 -4.06
CA VAL A 226 5.91 -11.12 -3.87
C VAL A 226 5.62 -9.81 -3.15
N LYS A 227 6.34 -9.49 -2.06
CA LYS A 227 6.17 -8.20 -1.35
C LYS A 227 6.33 -7.01 -2.30
N THR A 228 7.34 -7.06 -3.17
CA THR A 228 7.55 -6.02 -4.19
C THR A 228 6.45 -6.02 -5.25
N ALA A 229 6.03 -7.20 -5.71
CA ALA A 229 4.95 -7.34 -6.69
C ALA A 229 3.60 -6.81 -6.16
N LEU A 230 3.31 -7.00 -4.88
CA LEU A 230 2.11 -6.47 -4.23
C LEU A 230 2.12 -4.93 -4.18
N ALA A 231 3.25 -4.31 -3.83
CA ALA A 231 3.38 -2.86 -3.89
C ALA A 231 3.24 -2.30 -5.33
N MET A 232 3.78 -3.01 -6.32
CA MET A 232 3.60 -2.69 -7.73
C MET A 232 2.14 -2.88 -8.18
N HIS A 233 1.44 -3.89 -7.65
CA HIS A 233 0.02 -4.12 -7.89
C HIS A 233 -0.83 -2.99 -7.32
N THR A 234 -0.55 -2.52 -6.10
CA THR A 234 -1.16 -1.32 -5.53
C THR A 234 -0.97 -0.11 -6.43
N THR A 235 0.25 0.12 -6.95
CA THR A 235 0.52 1.22 -7.89
C THR A 235 -0.32 1.08 -9.18
N PHE A 236 -0.49 -0.14 -9.68
CA PHE A 236 -1.37 -0.43 -10.81
C PHE A 236 -2.83 -0.06 -10.49
N LEU A 237 -3.34 -0.44 -9.32
CA LEU A 237 -4.71 -0.11 -8.91
C LEU A 237 -4.93 1.39 -8.72
N GLU A 238 -4.00 2.09 -8.08
CA GLU A 238 -4.12 3.52 -7.72
C GLU A 238 -3.91 4.47 -8.91
N THR A 239 -3.48 3.96 -10.07
CA THR A 239 -3.27 4.78 -11.26
C THR A 239 -4.61 5.28 -11.82
N ASN A 240 -4.71 6.60 -12.01
CA ASN A 240 -5.95 7.28 -12.40
C ASN A 240 -6.17 7.47 -13.91
N ASN A 241 -5.27 6.94 -14.74
CA ASN A 241 -5.34 7.01 -16.20
C ASN A 241 -5.20 5.59 -16.78
N PRO A 242 -6.16 5.09 -17.58
CA PRO A 242 -6.15 3.75 -18.14
C PRO A 242 -4.88 3.38 -18.93
N THR A 243 -4.36 4.31 -19.74
CA THR A 243 -3.11 4.10 -20.48
C THR A 243 -1.93 3.84 -19.55
N THR A 244 -1.77 4.68 -18.52
CA THR A 244 -0.72 4.51 -17.51
C THR A 244 -0.93 3.25 -16.69
N GLN A 245 -2.18 2.94 -16.33
CA GLN A 245 -2.56 1.74 -15.59
C GLN A 245 -2.16 0.47 -16.38
N PHE A 246 -2.44 0.44 -17.69
CA PHE A 246 -1.99 -0.63 -18.58
C PHE A 246 -0.48 -0.80 -18.58
N VAL A 247 0.27 0.30 -18.69
CA VAL A 247 1.74 0.27 -18.68
C VAL A 247 2.27 -0.28 -17.35
N LYS A 248 1.68 0.13 -16.21
CA LYS A 248 2.03 -0.43 -14.90
C LYS A 248 1.73 -1.92 -14.81
N ALA A 249 0.61 -2.36 -15.35
CA ALA A 249 0.25 -3.77 -15.41
C ALA A 249 1.24 -4.60 -16.25
N MET A 250 1.65 -4.09 -17.42
CA MET A 250 2.68 -4.73 -18.25
C MET A 250 4.04 -4.78 -17.55
N THR A 251 4.43 -3.70 -16.87
CA THR A 251 5.67 -3.64 -16.08
C THR A 251 5.65 -4.66 -14.94
N LEU A 252 4.50 -4.85 -14.29
CA LEU A 252 4.34 -5.86 -13.25
C LEU A 252 4.45 -7.28 -13.81
N LEU A 253 3.87 -7.57 -14.98
CA LEU A 253 4.06 -8.86 -15.63
C LEU A 253 5.52 -9.12 -16.01
N GLU A 254 6.24 -8.10 -16.47
CA GLU A 254 7.69 -8.16 -16.74
C GLU A 254 8.46 -8.52 -15.46
N PHE A 255 8.22 -7.79 -14.36
CA PHE A 255 8.83 -8.05 -13.05
C PHE A 255 8.52 -9.45 -12.51
N LEU A 256 7.26 -9.89 -12.59
CA LEU A 256 6.86 -11.22 -12.14
C LEU A 256 7.56 -12.32 -12.94
N ALA A 257 7.87 -12.09 -14.21
CA ALA A 257 8.58 -13.07 -15.02
C ALA A 257 10.09 -13.06 -14.75
N TYR A 258 10.68 -11.87 -14.59
CA TYR A 258 12.11 -11.62 -14.48
C TYR A 258 12.36 -10.49 -13.46
N PRO A 259 12.47 -10.80 -12.15
CA PRO A 259 12.57 -9.78 -11.10
C PRO A 259 13.90 -9.00 -11.14
N ASP A 260 14.97 -9.64 -11.61
CA ASP A 260 16.32 -9.07 -11.64
C ASP A 260 16.76 -8.56 -13.03
N ASP A 261 15.98 -8.81 -14.08
CA ASP A 261 16.38 -8.59 -15.47
C ASP A 261 15.27 -7.96 -16.32
N PHE A 262 15.67 -7.26 -17.38
CA PHE A 262 14.75 -6.80 -18.41
C PHE A 262 14.75 -7.76 -19.60
N GLU A 263 13.56 -8.27 -19.95
CA GLU A 263 13.39 -9.24 -21.01
C GLU A 263 12.35 -8.82 -22.05
N LYS A 264 12.46 -9.40 -23.25
CA LYS A 264 11.44 -9.18 -24.29
C LYS A 264 10.13 -9.81 -23.84
N PHE A 265 9.01 -9.17 -24.15
CA PHE A 265 7.69 -9.66 -23.71
C PHE A 265 7.35 -11.08 -24.26
N GLU A 266 7.97 -11.48 -25.38
CA GLU A 266 7.86 -12.85 -25.88
C GLU A 266 8.43 -13.90 -24.89
N ASN A 267 9.45 -13.53 -24.11
CA ASN A 267 10.02 -14.35 -23.05
C ASN A 267 9.19 -14.23 -21.77
N VAL A 268 8.74 -13.02 -21.43
CA VAL A 268 7.83 -12.77 -20.30
C VAL A 268 6.59 -13.66 -20.38
N ARG A 269 5.88 -13.66 -21.51
CA ARG A 269 4.69 -14.52 -21.67
C ARG A 269 5.00 -15.99 -21.44
N LYS A 270 6.18 -16.49 -21.83
CA LYS A 270 6.55 -17.90 -21.63
C LYS A 270 6.61 -18.23 -20.15
N GLN A 271 6.93 -17.28 -19.26
CA GLN A 271 6.92 -17.52 -17.82
C GLN A 271 5.53 -17.30 -17.19
N ILE A 272 4.76 -16.34 -17.69
CA ILE A 272 3.44 -15.98 -17.14
C ILE A 272 2.35 -16.96 -17.53
N THR A 273 2.23 -17.31 -18.82
CA THR A 273 1.11 -18.12 -19.34
C THR A 273 0.89 -19.46 -18.64
N PRO A 274 1.92 -20.23 -18.22
CA PRO A 274 1.73 -21.49 -17.51
C PRO A 274 1.03 -21.38 -16.15
N HIS A 275 1.00 -20.20 -15.53
CA HIS A 275 0.25 -19.96 -14.29
C HIS A 275 -1.25 -19.74 -14.54
N ILE A 276 -1.62 -19.40 -15.77
CA ILE A 276 -2.99 -19.01 -16.16
C ILE A 276 -3.67 -20.16 -16.92
N ALA A 277 -2.92 -20.83 -17.79
CA ALA A 277 -3.44 -21.87 -18.66
C ALA A 277 -3.93 -23.09 -17.88
N THR A 278 -5.10 -23.59 -18.26
CA THR A 278 -5.72 -24.81 -17.71
C THR A 278 -5.38 -26.06 -18.51
N ASP A 279 -5.03 -25.87 -19.78
CA ASP A 279 -4.69 -26.91 -20.75
C ASP A 279 -3.88 -26.31 -21.91
N TYR A 280 -3.42 -27.16 -22.82
CA TYR A 280 -2.61 -26.76 -23.98
C TYR A 280 -3.34 -25.79 -24.94
N ASN A 281 -4.64 -25.98 -25.16
CA ASN A 281 -5.39 -25.12 -26.07
C ASN A 281 -5.59 -23.73 -25.45
N HIS A 282 -5.89 -23.67 -24.15
CA HIS A 282 -5.94 -22.41 -23.41
C HIS A 282 -4.58 -21.69 -23.44
N TYR A 283 -3.47 -22.42 -23.31
CA TYR A 283 -2.13 -21.86 -23.48
C TYR A 283 -1.91 -21.22 -24.87
N LEU A 284 -2.35 -21.88 -25.95
CA LEU A 284 -2.25 -21.33 -27.31
C LEU A 284 -3.12 -20.08 -27.49
N ASN A 285 -4.33 -20.07 -26.93
CA ASN A 285 -5.21 -18.90 -26.97
C ASN A 285 -4.58 -17.71 -26.22
N LEU A 286 -4.02 -17.96 -25.03
CA LEU A 286 -3.32 -16.94 -24.26
C LEU A 286 -2.08 -16.43 -24.99
N LYS A 287 -1.36 -17.28 -25.74
CA LYS A 287 -0.24 -16.82 -26.57
C LYS A 287 -0.69 -15.78 -27.59
N GLU A 288 -1.78 -16.02 -28.31
CA GLU A 288 -2.32 -15.06 -29.27
C GLU A 288 -2.84 -13.80 -28.56
N ARG A 289 -3.49 -13.96 -27.40
CA ARG A 289 -3.96 -12.83 -26.61
C ARG A 289 -2.82 -11.96 -26.07
N PHE A 290 -1.74 -12.55 -25.57
CA PHE A 290 -0.55 -11.78 -25.16
C PHE A 290 0.13 -11.09 -26.35
N ASN A 291 0.07 -11.68 -27.55
CA ASN A 291 0.54 -11.01 -28.76
C ASN A 291 -0.30 -9.76 -29.05
N GLU A 292 -1.63 -9.83 -28.92
CA GLU A 292 -2.54 -8.68 -29.03
C GLU A 292 -2.25 -7.58 -28.00
N LEU A 293 -2.07 -7.96 -26.73
CA LEU A 293 -1.74 -7.00 -25.67
C LEU A 293 -0.39 -6.31 -25.90
N THR A 294 0.49 -6.87 -26.73
CA THR A 294 1.88 -6.40 -26.86
C THR A 294 2.33 -6.05 -28.27
N GLY A 295 2.76 -7.05 -29.05
CA GLY A 295 3.55 -6.89 -30.27
C GLY A 295 2.82 -7.15 -31.59
N LYS A 296 1.52 -7.45 -31.57
CA LYS A 296 0.76 -7.85 -32.76
C LYS A 296 0.92 -6.86 -33.91
N LYS A 297 1.04 -7.42 -35.11
CA LYS A 297 1.03 -6.69 -36.38
C LYS A 297 -0.17 -7.09 -37.21
N ASP A 298 -0.69 -6.17 -37.99
CA ASP A 298 -1.71 -6.46 -39.01
C ASP A 298 -1.08 -7.05 -40.29
N GLU A 299 -1.92 -7.35 -41.28
CA GLU A 299 -1.52 -7.89 -42.58
C GLU A 299 -0.58 -6.97 -43.37
N THR A 300 -0.59 -5.66 -43.07
CA THR A 300 0.27 -4.65 -43.69
C THR A 300 1.62 -4.49 -42.98
N GLY A 301 1.80 -5.18 -41.85
CA GLY A 301 2.99 -5.10 -41.01
C GLY A 301 2.96 -3.94 -40.00
N LYS A 302 1.85 -3.19 -39.91
CA LYS A 302 1.68 -2.11 -38.93
C LYS A 302 1.45 -2.69 -37.54
N HIS A 303 2.06 -2.09 -36.52
CA HIS A 303 1.87 -2.49 -35.13
C HIS A 303 0.46 -2.11 -34.65
N ILE A 304 -0.31 -3.13 -34.27
CA ILE A 304 -1.64 -2.99 -33.67
C ILE A 304 -1.68 -3.44 -32.20
N GLY A 305 -0.61 -4.08 -31.71
CA GLY A 305 -0.53 -4.53 -30.33
C GLY A 305 -0.44 -3.37 -29.33
N TYR A 306 -1.17 -3.48 -28.21
CA TYR A 306 -1.47 -2.34 -27.35
C TYR A 306 -0.22 -1.72 -26.72
N ARG A 307 0.63 -2.52 -26.06
CA ARG A 307 1.89 -2.05 -25.45
C ARG A 307 2.79 -1.36 -26.46
N THR A 308 2.90 -1.88 -27.69
CA THR A 308 3.74 -1.26 -28.72
C THR A 308 3.19 0.10 -29.15
N ARG A 309 1.87 0.18 -29.36
CA ARG A 309 1.20 1.44 -29.70
C ARG A 309 1.38 2.48 -28.59
N ILE A 310 1.16 2.09 -27.34
CA ILE A 310 1.29 3.00 -26.19
C ILE A 310 2.74 3.45 -25.99
N VAL A 311 3.68 2.50 -25.83
CA VAL A 311 5.06 2.80 -25.39
C VAL A 311 5.93 3.35 -26.52
N HIS A 312 5.69 2.94 -27.78
CA HIS A 312 6.58 3.28 -28.89
C HIS A 312 5.97 4.24 -29.91
N ILE A 313 4.63 4.30 -30.02
CA ILE A 313 3.93 5.21 -30.94
C ILE A 313 3.35 6.42 -30.18
N GLY A 314 2.98 6.23 -28.91
CA GLY A 314 2.41 7.28 -28.06
C GLY A 314 0.89 7.38 -28.15
N ASP A 315 0.21 6.28 -28.51
CA ASP A 315 -1.25 6.21 -28.53
C ASP A 315 -1.81 6.00 -27.11
N ASP A 316 -3.01 6.52 -26.85
CA ASP A 316 -3.77 6.21 -25.64
C ASP A 316 -4.54 4.88 -25.79
N LEU A 317 -4.62 4.08 -24.73
CA LEU A 317 -5.38 2.83 -24.69
C LEU A 317 -6.85 3.05 -25.04
N GLU A 318 -7.40 4.17 -24.55
CA GLU A 318 -8.76 4.61 -24.84
C GLU A 318 -8.99 4.80 -26.35
N ASP A 319 -8.00 5.34 -27.08
CA ASP A 319 -8.04 5.50 -28.53
C ASP A 319 -7.82 4.19 -29.28
N ILE A 320 -7.05 3.25 -28.69
CA ILE A 320 -6.81 1.93 -29.25
C ILE A 320 -8.09 1.09 -29.26
N LEU A 321 -8.84 1.13 -28.16
CA LEU A 321 -10.04 0.31 -27.95
C LEU A 321 -11.32 1.03 -28.38
N GLY A 322 -11.39 2.35 -28.23
CA GLY A 322 -12.54 3.16 -28.64
C GLY A 322 -13.79 3.01 -27.77
N ASP A 323 -13.77 2.15 -26.76
CA ASP A 323 -14.90 1.88 -25.85
C ASP A 323 -14.45 1.71 -24.39
N GLU A 324 -15.17 2.34 -23.46
CA GLU A 324 -14.85 2.32 -22.02
C GLU A 324 -15.04 0.93 -21.40
N MET A 325 -16.03 0.15 -21.88
CA MET A 325 -16.25 -1.21 -21.37
C MET A 325 -15.13 -2.15 -21.82
N GLU A 326 -14.62 -2.00 -23.05
CA GLU A 326 -13.44 -2.74 -23.50
C GLU A 326 -12.19 -2.39 -22.66
N VAL A 327 -11.98 -1.11 -22.34
CA VAL A 327 -10.89 -0.69 -21.44
C VAL A 327 -11.00 -1.39 -20.08
N LYS A 328 -12.18 -1.38 -19.46
CA LYS A 328 -12.42 -2.05 -18.17
C LYS A 328 -12.20 -3.57 -18.24
N GLN A 329 -12.64 -4.20 -19.33
CA GLN A 329 -12.42 -5.63 -19.56
C GLN A 329 -10.93 -5.96 -19.67
N VAL A 330 -10.15 -5.14 -20.39
CA VAL A 330 -8.70 -5.31 -20.48
C VAL A 330 -8.03 -5.15 -19.11
N MET A 331 -8.44 -4.17 -18.29
CA MET A 331 -7.88 -4.01 -16.94
C MET A 331 -8.16 -5.20 -16.04
N LEU A 332 -9.40 -5.70 -16.04
CA LEU A 332 -9.78 -6.91 -15.31
C LEU A 332 -9.01 -8.14 -15.80
N GLU A 333 -8.91 -8.32 -17.11
CA GLU A 333 -8.19 -9.43 -17.73
C GLU A 333 -6.73 -9.44 -17.26
N VAL A 334 -6.04 -8.31 -17.35
CA VAL A 334 -4.63 -8.22 -16.96
C VAL A 334 -4.46 -8.36 -15.44
N GLN A 335 -5.37 -7.81 -14.63
CA GLN A 335 -5.38 -8.04 -13.18
C GLN A 335 -5.51 -9.53 -12.85
N ILE A 336 -6.37 -10.28 -13.55
CA ILE A 336 -6.50 -11.73 -13.36
C ILE A 336 -5.18 -12.45 -13.69
N TYR A 337 -4.51 -12.07 -14.78
CA TYR A 337 -3.21 -12.65 -15.15
C TYR A 337 -2.15 -12.41 -14.09
N ILE A 338 -2.05 -11.17 -13.58
CA ILE A 338 -1.16 -10.80 -12.47
C ILE A 338 -1.50 -11.62 -11.23
N GLY A 339 -2.79 -11.65 -10.85
CA GLY A 339 -3.29 -12.33 -9.67
C GLY A 339 -2.97 -13.83 -9.65
N LYS A 340 -3.12 -14.51 -10.79
CA LYS A 340 -2.79 -15.95 -10.89
C LYS A 340 -1.31 -16.23 -10.59
N VAL A 341 -0.41 -15.38 -11.08
CA VAL A 341 1.03 -15.54 -10.85
C VAL A 341 1.37 -15.20 -9.40
N ILE A 342 0.85 -14.09 -8.86
CA ILE A 342 1.09 -13.70 -7.47
C ILE A 342 0.57 -14.76 -6.50
N VAL A 343 -0.65 -15.30 -6.68
CA VAL A 343 -1.18 -16.38 -5.83
C VAL A 343 -0.31 -17.64 -5.89
N ASP A 344 0.18 -18.01 -7.07
CA ASP A 344 1.12 -19.13 -7.20
C ASP A 344 2.44 -18.86 -6.47
N MET A 345 2.97 -17.63 -6.53
CA MET A 345 4.17 -17.24 -5.79
C MET A 345 3.92 -17.20 -4.28
N ILE A 346 2.75 -16.74 -3.83
CA ILE A 346 2.35 -16.74 -2.42
C ILE A 346 2.36 -18.16 -1.87
N LYS A 347 1.79 -19.13 -2.58
CA LYS A 347 1.80 -20.54 -2.17
C LYS A 347 3.19 -21.19 -2.10
N ASN A 348 4.19 -20.53 -2.68
CA ASN A 348 5.56 -21.03 -2.78
C ASN A 348 6.57 -20.02 -2.21
N HIS A 349 6.13 -19.18 -1.26
CA HIS A 349 6.88 -18.02 -0.80
C HIS A 349 8.25 -18.32 -0.17
N GLU A 350 8.43 -19.52 0.39
CA GLU A 350 9.70 -19.98 0.98
C GLU A 350 10.73 -20.46 -0.05
N MET A 351 10.33 -20.66 -1.32
CA MET A 351 11.26 -21.13 -2.36
C MET A 351 12.33 -20.08 -2.69
N THR A 352 13.48 -20.57 -3.11
CA THR A 352 14.42 -19.79 -3.92
C THR A 352 13.83 -19.51 -5.29
N TRP A 353 14.34 -18.48 -5.98
CA TRP A 353 13.92 -18.17 -7.33
C TRP A 353 14.17 -19.33 -8.30
N SER A 354 15.31 -20.02 -8.16
CA SER A 354 15.67 -21.16 -9.01
C SER A 354 14.69 -22.35 -8.86
N GLU A 355 14.25 -22.63 -7.64
CA GLU A 355 13.22 -23.66 -7.38
C GLU A 355 11.88 -23.27 -8.01
N PHE A 356 11.50 -21.99 -7.91
CA PHE A 356 10.29 -21.49 -8.54
C PHE A 356 10.34 -21.53 -10.08
N GLU A 357 11.52 -21.31 -10.68
CA GLU A 357 11.72 -21.51 -12.12
C GLU A 357 11.57 -22.98 -12.53
N GLU A 358 12.00 -23.92 -11.70
CA GLU A 358 11.74 -25.35 -11.96
C GLU A 358 10.26 -25.67 -11.83
N LEU A 359 9.55 -25.10 -10.85
CA LEU A 359 8.10 -25.22 -10.75
C LEU A 359 7.39 -24.72 -12.03
N ARG A 360 7.84 -23.59 -12.59
CA ARG A 360 7.35 -23.08 -13.88
C ARG A 360 7.58 -24.05 -15.03
N LYS A 361 8.77 -24.68 -15.10
CA LYS A 361 9.07 -25.71 -16.10
C LYS A 361 8.18 -26.94 -15.91
N GLN A 362 7.91 -27.35 -14.68
CA GLN A 362 7.00 -28.46 -14.40
C GLN A 362 5.56 -28.14 -14.83
N LYS A 363 5.05 -26.94 -14.55
CA LYS A 363 3.75 -26.46 -15.04
C LYS A 363 3.68 -26.52 -16.57
N LYS A 364 4.72 -26.05 -17.28
CA LYS A 364 4.81 -26.16 -18.76
C LYS A 364 4.70 -27.61 -19.24
N ARG A 365 5.48 -28.52 -18.65
CA ARG A 365 5.44 -29.94 -19.00
C ARG A 365 4.07 -30.55 -18.76
N SER A 366 3.39 -30.19 -17.67
CA SER A 366 2.03 -30.67 -17.36
C SER A 366 0.99 -30.23 -18.39
N LEU A 367 1.24 -29.11 -19.07
CA LEU A 367 0.41 -28.59 -20.17
C LEU A 367 0.83 -29.16 -21.55
N GLY A 368 1.82 -30.06 -21.62
CA GLY A 368 2.32 -30.61 -22.88
C GLY A 368 3.21 -29.64 -23.68
N ILE A 369 3.77 -28.63 -23.02
CA ILE A 369 4.68 -27.65 -23.63
C ILE A 369 6.12 -28.12 -23.41
N VAL A 370 6.85 -28.35 -24.50
CA VAL A 370 8.25 -28.82 -24.48
C VAL A 370 9.23 -27.66 -24.55
#